data_AF-A0A8X6VEX7-F1
#
_entry.id   AF-A0A8X6VEX7-F1
#
_cell.length_a   1.000
_cell.length_b   1.000
_cell.length_c   1.000
_cell.angle_alpha   90.00
_cell.angle_beta   90.00
_cell.angle_gamma   90.00
#
_symmetry.space_group_name_H-M   'P 1'
#
loop_
_entity.id
_entity.type
_entity.pdbx_description
1 polymer ?
#
loop_
_entity_poly.entity_id
_entity_poly.type
_entity_poly.pdbx_seq_one_letter_code
_entity_poly.pdbx_strand_id
1 'polypeptide(L)'
;MFHVVLPTPTMGQFQKVAQQYSTKWNFPNCIGAIDGKHIRIKAPKNSGSLFYNYKDYHSMVMLAVVDADCKFTAVDVGSYGREGDAGIYLKSEIGRRIKIIHSTYHHQKPYLKQTLLYPHVIVGMKPLRYIKI
;
A
#
# COMPACT_ATOMS: atom_id res chain seq x y z
N MET A 1 5.52 -16.02 9.83
CA MET A 1 4.67 -15.32 8.84
C MET A 1 4.12 -14.11 9.56
N PHE A 2 4.46 -12.89 9.15
CA PHE A 2 3.93 -11.68 9.77
C PHE A 2 2.70 -11.22 8.97
N HIS A 3 1.68 -10.76 9.67
CA HIS A 3 0.31 -10.59 9.18
C HIS A 3 0.03 -9.14 8.76
N VAL A 4 -0.97 -8.95 7.89
CA VAL A 4 -1.61 -7.64 7.70
C VAL A 4 -2.18 -7.19 9.05
N VAL A 5 -1.68 -6.07 9.57
CA VAL A 5 -1.91 -5.65 10.97
C VAL A 5 -3.21 -4.84 11.13
N LEU A 6 -3.86 -4.47 10.02
CA LEU A 6 -5.08 -3.65 10.01
C LEU A 6 -6.29 -4.42 9.48
N PRO A 7 -7.51 -4.10 9.96
CA PRO A 7 -8.74 -4.72 9.48
C PRO A 7 -8.90 -4.53 7.98
N THR A 8 -9.49 -5.53 7.32
CA THR A 8 -9.80 -5.46 5.89
C THR A 8 -10.72 -4.28 5.61
N PRO A 9 -10.31 -3.31 4.77
CA PRO A 9 -11.19 -2.18 4.48
C PRO A 9 -12.43 -2.65 3.70
N THR A 10 -13.59 -2.10 4.05
CA THR A 10 -14.86 -2.36 3.35
C THR A 10 -14.94 -1.57 2.05
N MET A 11 -15.86 -1.96 1.16
CA MET A 11 -16.11 -1.20 -0.07
C MET A 11 -16.46 0.27 0.20
N GLY A 12 -17.32 0.54 1.20
CA GLY A 12 -17.67 1.91 1.57
C GLY A 12 -16.47 2.73 2.07
N GLN A 13 -15.50 2.08 2.71
CA GLN A 13 -14.25 2.75 3.09
C GLN A 13 -13.41 3.13 1.87
N PHE A 14 -13.26 2.25 0.88
CA PHE A 14 -12.55 2.60 -0.37
C PHE A 14 -13.22 3.73 -1.15
N GLN A 15 -14.56 3.73 -1.23
CA GLN A 15 -15.32 4.83 -1.84
C GLN A 15 -15.09 6.15 -1.12
N LYS A 16 -15.09 6.12 0.22
CA LYS A 16 -14.77 7.29 1.03
C LYS A 16 -13.35 7.80 0.74
N VAL A 17 -12.36 6.91 0.67
CA VAL A 17 -10.98 7.29 0.32
C VAL A 17 -10.92 7.91 -1.07
N ALA A 18 -11.58 7.33 -2.08
CA ALA A 18 -11.67 7.90 -3.43
C ALA A 18 -12.29 9.30 -3.46
N GLN A 19 -13.36 9.52 -2.70
CA GLN A 19 -13.95 10.84 -2.56
C GLN A 19 -12.99 11.82 -1.90
N GLN A 20 -12.30 11.41 -0.83
CA GLN A 20 -11.32 12.26 -0.14
C GLN A 20 -10.15 12.64 -1.05
N TYR A 21 -9.62 11.72 -1.85
CA TYR A 21 -8.56 12.02 -2.83
C TYR A 21 -9.05 12.96 -3.93
N SER A 22 -10.27 12.76 -4.43
CA SER A 22 -10.90 13.66 -5.40
C SER A 22 -11.00 15.08 -4.84
N THR A 23 -11.49 15.25 -3.60
CA THR A 23 -11.69 16.58 -2.99
C THR A 23 -10.39 17.26 -2.57
N LYS A 24 -9.44 16.53 -1.98
CA LYS A 24 -8.22 17.12 -1.38
C LYS A 24 -7.06 17.25 -2.36
N TRP A 25 -6.94 16.29 -3.27
CA TRP A 25 -5.76 16.14 -4.12
C TRP A 25 -6.10 16.25 -5.61
N ASN A 26 -7.36 16.56 -5.95
CA ASN A 26 -7.87 16.59 -7.32
C ASN A 26 -7.53 15.30 -8.10
N PHE A 27 -7.54 14.17 -7.40
CA PHE A 27 -7.14 12.87 -7.95
C PHE A 27 -8.29 11.88 -7.77
N PRO A 28 -9.27 11.88 -8.69
CA PRO A 28 -10.46 11.04 -8.57
C PRO A 28 -10.09 9.55 -8.64
N ASN A 29 -10.95 8.71 -8.05
CA ASN A 29 -10.85 7.24 -8.07
C ASN A 29 -9.56 6.66 -7.42
N CYS A 30 -8.73 7.44 -6.74
CA CYS A 30 -7.65 6.89 -5.92
C CYS A 30 -8.17 6.30 -4.62
N ILE A 31 -7.98 5.00 -4.45
CA ILE A 31 -8.44 4.26 -3.28
C ILE A 31 -7.34 4.07 -2.23
N GLY A 32 -6.18 4.70 -2.44
CA GLY A 32 -5.06 4.68 -1.52
C GLY A 32 -3.72 4.93 -2.22
N ALA A 33 -2.73 5.31 -1.42
CA ALA A 33 -1.35 5.39 -1.86
C ALA A 33 -0.49 4.35 -1.13
N ILE A 34 0.40 3.68 -1.86
CA ILE A 34 1.22 2.58 -1.37
C ILE A 34 2.70 2.89 -1.48
N ASP A 35 3.47 2.54 -0.46
CA ASP A 35 4.93 2.70 -0.44
C ASP A 35 5.55 1.73 0.58
N GLY A 36 6.84 1.45 0.42
CA GLY A 36 7.63 0.58 1.29
C GLY A 36 8.55 1.37 2.23
N LYS A 37 8.71 0.87 3.46
CA LYS A 37 9.63 1.42 4.45
C LYS A 37 10.54 0.33 5.01
N HIS A 38 11.86 0.58 4.95
CA HIS A 38 12.84 -0.27 5.63
C HIS A 38 12.88 0.05 7.13
N ILE A 39 12.55 -0.93 7.94
CA ILE A 39 12.71 -0.91 9.40
C ILE A 39 14.03 -1.59 9.72
N ARG A 40 14.97 -0.86 10.32
CA ARG A 40 16.29 -1.40 10.69
C ARG A 40 16.13 -2.48 11.76
N ILE A 41 16.82 -3.61 11.57
CA ILE A 41 16.80 -4.73 12.50
C ILE A 41 18.23 -5.19 12.80
N LYS A 42 18.38 -5.97 13.87
CA LYS A 42 19.53 -6.86 14.00
C LYS A 42 19.31 -8.08 13.11
N ALA A 43 20.30 -8.43 12.29
CA ALA A 43 20.22 -9.61 11.44
C ALA A 43 19.91 -10.87 12.26
N PRO A 44 18.90 -11.66 11.90
CA PRO A 44 18.69 -12.98 12.47
C PRO A 44 19.93 -13.87 12.24
N LYS A 45 20.18 -14.82 13.15
CA LYS A 45 21.28 -15.78 12.98
C LYS A 45 21.09 -16.54 11.66
N ASN A 46 22.19 -16.77 10.94
CA ASN A 46 22.22 -17.53 9.70
C ASN A 46 21.35 -16.96 8.55
N SER A 47 21.00 -15.66 8.58
CA SER A 47 20.17 -15.05 7.52
C SER A 47 20.97 -14.58 6.30
N GLY A 48 22.31 -14.59 6.35
CA GLY A 48 23.18 -14.01 5.34
C GLY A 48 22.76 -12.59 4.97
N SER A 49 22.70 -12.30 3.66
CA SER A 49 22.30 -11.00 3.11
C SER A 49 20.78 -10.83 2.90
N LEU A 50 19.93 -11.75 3.36
CA LEU A 50 18.48 -11.67 3.14
C LEU A 50 17.91 -10.33 3.62
N PHE A 51 18.26 -9.91 4.83
CA PHE A 51 17.80 -8.64 5.39
C PHE A 51 18.68 -7.45 4.98
N TYR A 52 19.80 -7.66 4.30
CA TYR A 52 20.71 -6.57 3.93
C TYR A 52 20.13 -5.79 2.74
N ASN A 53 19.98 -4.47 2.89
CA ASN A 53 19.39 -3.60 1.88
C ASN A 53 20.43 -2.77 1.12
N TYR A 54 19.97 -2.02 0.12
CA TYR A 54 20.80 -1.15 -0.72
C TYR A 54 21.39 0.08 0.01
N LYS A 55 21.05 0.29 1.29
CA LYS A 55 21.53 1.39 2.13
C LYS A 55 22.55 0.92 3.17
N ASP A 56 23.11 -0.26 2.97
CA ASP A 56 24.14 -0.85 3.82
C ASP A 56 23.73 -1.10 5.28
N TYR A 57 22.52 -1.60 5.48
CA TYR A 57 22.11 -2.14 6.78
C TYR A 57 21.07 -3.27 6.67
N HIS A 58 20.95 -4.05 7.75
CA HIS A 58 19.91 -5.07 7.86
C HIS A 58 18.55 -4.44 8.19
N SER A 59 17.52 -4.80 7.42
CA SER A 59 16.16 -4.31 7.56
C SER A 59 15.11 -5.36 7.21
N MET A 60 13.92 -5.19 7.77
CA MET A 60 12.68 -5.74 7.21
C MET A 60 11.93 -4.64 6.49
N VAL A 61 11.16 -4.99 5.47
CA VAL A 61 10.30 -4.04 4.75
C VAL A 61 8.89 -4.09 5.34
N MET A 62 8.35 -2.90 5.58
CA MET A 62 6.94 -2.65 5.83
C MET A 62 6.33 -2.01 4.59
N LEU A 63 5.37 -2.69 3.96
CA LEU A 63 4.56 -2.13 2.89
C LEU A 63 3.28 -1.55 3.52
N ALA A 64 2.98 -0.29 3.24
CA ALA A 64 1.80 0.37 3.82
C ALA A 64 0.97 1.08 2.76
N VAL A 65 -0.35 1.04 2.95
CA VAL A 65 -1.32 1.83 2.19
C VAL A 65 -1.87 2.92 3.11
N VAL A 66 -1.97 4.14 2.59
CA VAL A 66 -2.53 5.29 3.30
C VAL A 66 -3.72 5.89 2.56
N ASP A 67 -4.61 6.57 3.31
CA ASP A 67 -5.68 7.39 2.76
C ASP A 67 -5.20 8.81 2.39
N ALA A 68 -6.13 9.64 1.91
CA ALA A 68 -5.88 11.03 1.52
C ALA A 68 -5.44 11.93 2.69
N ASP A 69 -5.55 11.47 3.94
CA ASP A 69 -5.10 12.15 5.16
C ASP A 69 -3.76 11.58 5.68
N CYS A 70 -3.08 10.78 4.86
CA CYS A 70 -1.84 10.09 5.20
C CYS A 70 -2.00 9.14 6.41
N LYS A 71 -3.20 8.62 6.66
CA LYS A 71 -3.46 7.64 7.72
C LYS A 71 -3.36 6.23 7.16
N PHE A 72 -2.74 5.33 7.92
CA PHE A 72 -2.62 3.93 7.51
C PHE A 72 -4.00 3.27 7.40
N THR A 73 -4.25 2.66 6.24
CA THR A 73 -5.45 1.84 5.96
C THR A 73 -5.11 0.36 5.83
N ALA A 74 -3.88 0.03 5.43
CA ALA A 74 -3.33 -1.31 5.48
C ALA A 74 -1.82 -1.26 5.75
N VAL A 75 -1.31 -2.23 6.50
CA VAL A 75 0.13 -2.39 6.76
C VAL A 75 0.46 -3.88 6.72
N ASP A 76 1.48 -4.23 5.94
CA ASP A 76 2.07 -5.57 5.81
C ASP A 76 3.56 -5.46 6.16
N VAL A 77 4.01 -6.19 7.19
CA VAL A 77 5.38 -6.10 7.73
C VAL A 77 6.05 -7.45 7.58
N GLY A 78 7.35 -7.46 7.25
CA GLY A 78 8.18 -8.64 7.44
C GLY A 78 8.79 -9.22 6.17
N SER A 79 8.66 -8.52 5.04
CA SER A 79 9.43 -8.85 3.83
C SER A 79 10.92 -8.56 4.02
N TYR A 80 11.76 -9.24 3.25
CA TYR A 80 13.20 -9.13 3.41
C TYR A 80 13.73 -7.76 2.96
N GLY A 81 14.73 -7.22 3.65
CA GLY A 81 15.34 -5.92 3.33
C GLY A 81 15.96 -5.83 1.93
N ARG A 82 16.28 -6.96 1.30
CA ARG A 82 16.75 -7.01 -0.09
C ARG A 82 15.65 -6.86 -1.14
N GLU A 83 14.38 -6.97 -0.74
CA GLU A 83 13.24 -6.99 -1.67
C GLU A 83 12.74 -5.57 -1.96
N GLY A 84 12.33 -5.35 -3.21
CA GLY A 84 11.70 -4.09 -3.63
C GLY A 84 10.18 -4.11 -3.49
N ASP A 85 9.59 -2.93 -3.43
CA ASP A 85 8.16 -2.74 -3.13
C ASP A 85 7.23 -3.46 -4.10
N ALA A 86 7.56 -3.45 -5.40
CA ALA A 86 6.77 -4.16 -6.42
C ALA A 86 6.76 -5.68 -6.21
N GLY A 87 7.92 -6.25 -5.86
CA GLY A 87 8.03 -7.69 -5.57
C GLY A 87 7.24 -8.08 -4.33
N ILE A 88 7.31 -7.24 -3.28
CA ILE A 88 6.55 -7.42 -2.05
C ILE A 88 5.05 -7.29 -2.33
N TYR A 89 4.63 -6.27 -3.08
CA TYR A 89 3.25 -6.05 -3.47
C TYR A 89 2.64 -7.28 -4.15
N LEU A 90 3.35 -7.88 -5.12
CA LEU A 90 2.85 -9.02 -5.90
C LEU A 90 2.56 -10.26 -5.05
N LYS A 91 3.30 -10.47 -3.96
CA LYS A 91 3.12 -11.60 -3.03
C LYS A 91 2.36 -11.25 -1.75
N SER A 92 2.16 -9.95 -1.49
CA SER A 92 1.49 -9.46 -0.29
C SER A 92 -0.02 -9.72 -0.32
N GLU A 93 -0.58 -9.87 0.87
CA GLU A 93 -2.03 -9.96 1.05
C GLU A 93 -2.72 -8.64 0.65
N ILE A 94 -2.02 -7.50 0.81
CA ILE A 94 -2.45 -6.18 0.33
C ILE A 94 -2.66 -6.23 -1.19
N GLY A 95 -1.66 -6.67 -1.95
CA GLY A 95 -1.74 -6.74 -3.41
C GLY A 95 -2.80 -7.72 -3.90
N ARG A 96 -2.99 -8.85 -3.21
CA ARG A 96 -4.06 -9.81 -3.51
C ARG A 96 -5.45 -9.16 -3.36
N ARG A 97 -5.69 -8.44 -2.28
CA ARG A 97 -6.98 -7.77 -2.01
C ARG A 97 -7.28 -6.66 -3.00
N ILE A 98 -6.27 -5.87 -3.37
CA ILE A 98 -6.40 -4.79 -4.34
C ILE A 98 -6.79 -5.34 -5.72
N LYS A 99 -6.22 -6.48 -6.14
CA LYS A 99 -6.62 -7.14 -7.39
C LYS A 99 -8.09 -7.56 -7.38
N ILE A 100 -8.59 -8.08 -6.26
CA ILE A 100 -10.01 -8.47 -6.08
C ILE A 100 -10.93 -7.25 -6.13
N ILE A 101 -10.51 -6.14 -5.51
CA ILE A 101 -11.23 -4.87 -5.60
C ILE A 101 -11.28 -4.43 -7.07
N HIS A 102 -10.14 -4.35 -7.75
CA HIS A 102 -10.10 -3.94 -9.15
C HIS A 102 -11.03 -4.80 -10.03
N SER A 103 -11.02 -6.14 -9.85
CA SER A 103 -11.92 -7.05 -10.58
C SER A 103 -13.41 -6.83 -10.25
N THR A 104 -13.74 -6.52 -9.00
CA THR A 104 -15.12 -6.26 -8.54
C THR A 104 -15.66 -4.91 -9.06
N TYR A 105 -14.81 -3.89 -9.17
CA TYR A 105 -15.20 -2.53 -9.53
C TYR A 105 -15.30 -2.27 -11.04
N HIS A 106 -14.88 -3.18 -11.92
CA HIS A 106 -15.12 -3.05 -13.37
C HIS A 106 -16.62 -2.97 -13.75
N HIS A 107 -17.54 -3.24 -12.82
CA HIS A 107 -18.98 -3.32 -13.07
C HIS A 107 -19.83 -2.25 -12.36
N GLN A 108 -19.25 -1.30 -11.61
CA GLN A 108 -20.03 -0.27 -10.90
C GLN A 108 -19.84 1.13 -11.51
N LYS A 109 -20.98 1.78 -11.80
CA LYS A 109 -21.08 3.14 -12.35
C LYS A 109 -20.35 4.17 -11.46
N PRO A 110 -19.74 5.21 -12.06
CA PRO A 110 -19.00 6.23 -11.32
C PRO A 110 -19.92 7.02 -10.40
N TYR A 111 -19.43 7.30 -9.18
CA TYR A 111 -20.16 7.98 -8.11
C TYR A 111 -20.12 9.52 -8.18
N LEU A 112 -19.62 10.07 -9.28
CA LEU A 112 -19.63 11.50 -9.55
C LEU A 112 -20.14 11.71 -10.98
N LYS A 113 -20.81 12.86 -11.22
CA LYS A 113 -21.24 13.34 -12.54
C LYS A 113 -20.05 13.62 -13.49
N GLN A 114 -19.10 12.70 -13.58
CA GLN A 114 -17.94 12.76 -14.45
C GLN A 114 -18.19 11.81 -15.62
N THR A 115 -18.08 12.38 -16.82
CA THR A 115 -18.38 11.75 -18.11
C THR A 115 -17.39 10.63 -18.48
N LEU A 116 -16.34 10.38 -17.68
CA LEU A 116 -15.31 9.38 -17.96
C LEU A 116 -15.22 8.29 -16.89
N LEU A 117 -15.33 7.06 -17.36
CA LEU A 117 -15.23 5.82 -16.59
C LEU A 117 -13.75 5.48 -16.34
N TYR A 118 -13.12 6.13 -15.37
CA TYR A 118 -11.76 5.75 -14.97
C TYR A 118 -11.78 4.66 -13.90
N PRO A 119 -10.88 3.66 -13.98
CA PRO A 119 -10.80 2.61 -12.97
C PRO A 119 -10.37 3.17 -11.61
N HIS A 120 -10.70 2.45 -10.54
CA HIS A 120 -10.10 2.72 -9.23
C HIS A 120 -8.63 2.34 -9.26
N VAL A 121 -7.77 3.25 -8.78
CA VAL A 121 -6.32 3.11 -8.83
C VAL A 121 -5.70 3.24 -7.44
N ILE A 122 -4.57 2.55 -7.25
CA ILE A 122 -3.66 2.79 -6.12
C ILE A 122 -2.39 3.37 -6.68
N VAL A 123 -1.93 4.45 -6.07
CA VAL A 123 -0.76 5.18 -6.54
C VAL A 123 0.47 4.70 -5.78
N GLY A 124 1.51 4.29 -6.51
CA GLY A 124 2.84 4.08 -5.96
C GLY A 124 3.43 5.43 -5.55
N MET A 125 3.78 5.55 -4.28
CA MET A 125 4.15 6.80 -3.65
C MET A 125 5.60 6.70 -3.14
N LYS A 126 6.36 7.81 -3.06
CA LYS A 126 7.65 7.91 -2.34
C LYS A 126 7.61 8.58 -0.92
N PRO A 127 6.49 9.16 -0.41
CA PRO A 127 6.51 9.97 0.81
C PRO A 127 6.45 9.23 2.15
N LEU A 128 6.44 7.88 2.25
CA LEU A 128 6.63 7.23 3.57
C LEU A 128 8.03 7.50 4.15
N ARG A 129 8.91 8.17 3.41
CA ARG A 129 10.13 8.81 3.94
C ARG A 129 9.85 9.76 5.10
N TYR A 130 8.71 10.46 5.13
CA TYR A 130 8.41 11.48 6.15
C TYR A 130 7.74 10.94 7.41
N ILE A 131 7.16 9.72 7.35
CA ILE A 131 6.69 9.05 8.56
C ILE A 131 7.90 8.44 9.24
N LYS A 132 8.42 9.11 10.29
CA LYS A 132 9.40 8.53 11.21
C LYS A 132 8.67 7.53 12.10
N ILE A 133 8.69 6.27 11.68
CA ILE A 133 8.41 5.12 12.55
C ILE A 133 9.74 4.63 13.08
#